data_AF-A0A6G1EC26-F1
#
_entry.id   AF-A0A6G1EC26-F1
#
_cell.length_a   1.000
_cell.length_b   1.000
_cell.length_c   1.000
_cell.angle_alpha   90.00
_cell.angle_beta   90.00
_cell.angle_gamma   90.00
#
_symmetry.space_group_name_H-M   'P 1'
#
loop_
_entity.id
_entity.type
_entity.pdbx_description
1 polymer ?
#
loop_
_entity_poly.entity_id
_entity_poly.type
_entity_poly.pdbx_seq_one_letter_code
_entity_poly.pdbx_strand_id
1 'polypeptide(L)'
;MSLVGDVGEEQSRRLCSSVRRENGESKVVIICRTAEQATRLGTSLRPVTLDSLRRPELWYFFRVLAFGGADPEDRPEMVAIAAEIFVGIHPFALLAAFLRADMTLCSWRQIARVLGEAGRLQLGGAYGGREQ
;
A
#
# COMPACT_ATOMS: atom_id res chain seq x y z
N MET A 1 -10.89 -12.16 4.71
CA MET A 1 -10.09 -12.45 5.93
C MET A 1 -9.42 -11.14 6.35
N SER A 2 -10.03 -10.39 7.28
CA SER A 2 -9.50 -9.10 7.76
C SER A 2 -8.65 -9.36 9.00
N LEU A 3 -7.33 -9.42 8.84
CA LEU A 3 -6.39 -9.32 9.96
C LEU A 3 -6.12 -7.84 10.19
N VAL A 4 -7.11 -7.17 10.77
CA VAL A 4 -6.94 -5.84 11.39
C VAL A 4 -7.49 -6.01 12.78
N GLY A 5 -6.61 -6.36 13.71
CA GLY A 5 -6.92 -6.27 15.13
C GLY A 5 -7.18 -4.80 15.43
N ASP A 6 -8.45 -4.44 15.60
CA ASP A 6 -8.81 -3.19 16.23
C ASP A 6 -8.23 -3.22 17.64
N VAL A 7 -7.13 -2.51 17.87
CA VAL A 7 -6.60 -2.33 19.21
C VAL A 7 -7.65 -1.54 19.96
N GLY A 8 -8.27 -2.19 20.94
CA GLY A 8 -9.34 -1.57 21.71
C GLY A 8 -8.86 -0.23 22.28
N GLU A 9 -9.68 0.80 22.14
CA GLU A 9 -9.32 2.18 22.49
C GLU A 9 -8.76 2.32 23.91
N GLU A 10 -9.30 1.54 24.84
CA GLU A 10 -8.85 1.46 26.23
C GLU A 10 -7.41 0.94 26.35
N GLN A 11 -7.05 -0.08 25.56
CA GLN A 11 -5.70 -0.62 25.52
C GLN A 11 -4.73 0.41 24.93
N SER A 12 -5.15 1.11 23.86
CA SER A 12 -4.35 2.19 23.26
C SER A 12 -4.14 3.35 24.23
N ARG A 13 -5.17 3.77 24.97
CA ARG A 13 -5.08 4.82 26.01
C ARG A 13 -4.13 4.42 27.15
N ARG A 14 -4.18 3.17 27.60
CA ARG A 14 -3.27 2.63 28.63
C ARG A 14 -1.82 2.61 28.16
N LEU A 15 -1.56 2.21 26.92
CA LEU A 15 -0.22 2.25 26.34
C LEU A 15 0.29 3.69 26.26
N CYS A 16 -0.54 4.62 25.77
CA CYS A 16 -0.19 6.04 25.69
C CYS A 16 0.06 6.67 27.06
N SER A 17 -0.68 6.27 28.10
CA SER A 17 -0.45 6.78 29.47
C SER A 17 0.82 6.21 30.09
N SER A 18 1.13 4.93 29.89
CA SER A 18 2.39 4.33 30.33
C SER A 18 3.60 5.00 29.68
N VAL A 19 3.55 5.22 28.37
CA VAL A 19 4.61 5.92 27.62
C VAL A 19 4.83 7.34 28.14
N ARG A 20 3.75 8.09 28.41
CA ARG A 20 3.85 9.47 28.97
C ARG A 20 4.46 9.52 30.36
N ARG A 21 4.46 8.42 31.10
CA ARG A 21 5.08 8.33 32.43
C ARG A 21 6.58 8.04 32.35
N GLU A 22 7.08 7.65 31.19
CA GLU A 22 8.50 7.48 30.93
C GLU A 22 9.15 8.86 30.80
N ASN A 23 10.25 9.08 31.52
CA ASN A 23 10.94 10.37 31.56
C ASN A 23 11.29 10.81 30.13
N GLY A 24 11.10 12.10 29.82
CA GLY A 24 10.97 12.71 28.48
C GLY A 24 12.11 12.55 27.44
N GLU A 25 12.92 11.52 27.53
CA GLU A 25 13.91 11.09 26.54
C GLU A 25 13.30 10.19 25.45
N SER A 26 12.21 9.48 25.77
CA SER A 26 11.56 8.52 24.89
C SER A 26 10.54 9.21 23.95
N LYS A 27 10.62 8.93 22.65
CA LYS A 27 9.70 9.46 21.64
C LYS A 27 8.85 8.32 21.07
N VAL A 28 7.53 8.48 21.04
CA VAL A 28 6.61 7.49 20.49
C VAL A 28 5.83 8.06 19.32
N VAL A 29 5.81 7.31 18.22
CA VAL A 29 5.04 7.60 17.01
C VAL A 29 3.87 6.64 16.92
N ILE A 30 2.66 7.17 16.80
CA ILE A 30 1.43 6.39 16.63
C ILE A 30 0.89 6.63 15.23
N ILE A 31 0.66 5.54 14.49
CA ILE A 31 0.09 5.59 13.13
C ILE A 31 -1.35 5.08 13.20
N CYS A 32 -2.29 5.93 12.81
CA CYS A 32 -3.72 5.61 12.77
C CYS A 32 -4.26 5.70 11.34
N ARG A 33 -5.40 5.04 11.06
CA ARG A 33 -6.04 5.14 9.73
C ARG A 33 -6.74 6.46 9.50
N THR A 34 -7.32 7.03 10.55
CA THR A 34 -8.08 8.30 10.47
C THR A 34 -7.59 9.31 11.49
N ALA A 35 -7.79 10.59 11.18
CA ALA A 35 -7.40 11.69 12.05
C ALA A 35 -8.22 11.71 13.35
N GLU A 36 -9.48 11.25 13.31
CA GLU A 36 -10.35 11.14 14.49
C GLU A 36 -9.77 10.13 15.48
N GLN A 37 -9.30 8.97 15.01
CA GLN A 37 -8.63 7.98 15.86
C GLN A 37 -7.38 8.58 16.52
N ALA A 38 -6.55 9.28 15.76
CA ALA A 38 -5.34 9.91 16.29
C ALA A 38 -5.67 11.00 17.34
N THR A 39 -6.68 11.82 17.07
CA THR A 39 -7.12 12.90 17.97
C THR A 39 -7.65 12.34 19.30
N ARG A 40 -8.40 11.23 19.26
CA ARG A 40 -8.96 10.59 20.46
C ARG A 40 -7.90 10.04 21.41
N LEU A 41 -6.70 9.72 20.90
CA LEU A 41 -5.56 9.27 21.70
C LEU A 41 -4.85 10.43 22.43
N GLY A 42 -5.16 11.68 22.07
CA GLY A 42 -4.65 12.88 22.74
C GLY A 42 -3.14 13.00 22.69
N THR A 43 -2.52 12.52 21.60
CA THR A 43 -1.06 12.61 21.40
C THR A 43 -0.61 13.95 20.84
N SER A 44 -1.45 14.63 20.04
CA SER A 44 -1.21 16.00 19.58
C SER A 44 -2.54 16.69 19.22
N LEU A 45 -2.58 18.03 19.33
CA LEU A 45 -3.76 18.83 18.93
C LEU A 45 -4.04 18.78 17.42
N ARG A 46 -3.02 18.45 16.61
CA ARG A 46 -3.10 18.39 15.16
C ARG A 46 -2.28 17.21 14.66
N PRO A 47 -2.90 16.03 14.46
CA PRO A 47 -2.23 14.89 13.86
C PRO A 47 -1.62 15.26 12.51
N VAL A 48 -0.44 14.72 12.22
CA VAL A 48 0.14 14.81 10.87
C VAL A 48 -0.66 13.86 9.97
N THR A 49 -1.39 14.44 9.01
CA THR A 49 -2.10 13.66 7.99
C THR A 49 -1.14 13.38 6.85
N LEU A 50 -1.05 12.11 6.44
CA LEU A 50 -0.36 11.73 5.22
C LEU A 50 -1.36 11.79 4.08
N ASP A 51 -1.12 12.69 3.12
CA ASP A 51 -1.91 12.73 1.90
C ASP A 51 -1.67 11.48 1.06
N SER A 52 -2.63 11.17 0.18
CA SER A 52 -2.42 10.12 -0.81
C SER A 52 -1.25 10.51 -1.72
N LEU A 53 -0.30 9.59 -1.88
CA LEU A 53 0.75 9.72 -2.86
C LEU A 53 0.12 9.88 -4.25
N ARG A 54 0.60 10.83 -5.05
CA ARG A 54 0.12 10.93 -6.43
C ARG A 54 0.67 9.74 -7.23
N ARG A 55 0.10 9.53 -8.41
CA ARG A 55 0.42 8.38 -9.26
C ARG A 55 1.93 8.24 -9.57
N PRO A 56 2.68 9.32 -9.87
CA PRO A 56 4.13 9.22 -10.09
C PRO A 56 4.92 8.76 -8.86
N GLU A 57 4.54 9.21 -7.66
CA GLU A 57 5.19 8.86 -6.40
C GLU A 57 4.87 7.40 -6.01
N LEU A 58 3.62 6.96 -6.23
CA LEU A 58 3.24 5.55 -6.09
C LEU A 58 4.00 4.65 -7.06
N TRP A 59 4.20 5.09 -8.31
CA TRP A 59 4.98 4.34 -9.29
C TRP A 59 6.45 4.22 -8.87
N TYR A 60 7.05 5.31 -8.38
CA TYR A 60 8.40 5.27 -7.82
C TYR A 60 8.49 4.28 -6.65
N PHE A 61 7.56 4.35 -5.70
CA PHE A 61 7.53 3.45 -4.55
C PHE A 61 7.37 1.98 -4.96
N PHE A 62 6.48 1.70 -5.93
CA PHE A 62 6.30 0.37 -6.48
C PHE A 62 7.58 -0.18 -7.12
N ARG A 63 8.28 0.63 -7.94
CA ARG A 63 9.56 0.23 -8.55
C ARG A 63 10.59 -0.13 -7.48
N VAL A 64 10.76 0.73 -6.48
CA VAL A 64 11.73 0.47 -5.38
C VAL A 64 11.42 -0.85 -4.67
N LEU A 65 10.14 -1.14 -4.42
CA LEU A 65 9.72 -2.39 -3.79
C LEU A 65 9.90 -3.62 -4.67
N ALA A 66 9.49 -3.55 -5.95
CA ALA A 66 9.48 -4.69 -6.86
C ALA A 66 10.91 -5.10 -7.27
N PHE A 67 11.80 -4.14 -7.50
CA PHE A 67 13.17 -4.39 -7.93
C PHE A 67 14.16 -4.55 -6.77
N GLY A 68 13.79 -4.11 -5.57
CA GLY A 68 14.47 -4.49 -4.34
C GLY A 68 15.96 -4.13 -4.29
N GLY A 69 16.31 -2.90 -4.66
CA GLY A 69 17.69 -2.39 -4.65
C GLY A 69 18.47 -2.62 -5.94
N ALA A 70 17.95 -3.45 -6.86
CA ALA A 70 18.46 -3.51 -8.23
C ALA A 70 18.06 -2.24 -9.00
N ASP A 71 18.93 -1.75 -9.88
CA ASP A 71 18.61 -0.60 -10.72
C ASP A 71 17.56 -1.01 -11.77
N PRO A 72 16.36 -0.40 -11.78
CA PRO A 72 15.36 -0.69 -12.81
C PRO A 72 15.86 -0.35 -14.23
N GLU A 73 16.81 0.57 -14.38
CA GLU A 73 17.34 0.96 -15.70
C GLU A 73 18.21 -0.14 -16.34
N ASP A 74 18.73 -1.09 -15.54
CA ASP A 74 19.49 -2.24 -16.05
C ASP A 74 18.59 -3.26 -16.77
N ARG A 75 17.26 -3.18 -16.60
CA ARG A 75 16.28 -4.16 -17.12
C ARG A 75 15.03 -3.49 -17.67
N PRO A 76 15.13 -2.73 -18.78
CA PRO A 76 14.03 -1.94 -19.32
C PRO A 76 12.79 -2.79 -19.68
N GLU A 77 12.97 -4.04 -20.10
CA GLU A 77 11.85 -4.95 -20.38
C GLU A 77 11.01 -5.29 -19.13
N MET A 78 11.63 -5.35 -17.95
CA MET A 78 10.92 -5.59 -16.70
C MET A 78 10.18 -4.35 -16.22
N VAL A 79 10.74 -3.15 -16.47
CA VAL A 79 10.09 -1.88 -16.16
C VAL A 79 8.79 -1.72 -16.94
N ALA A 80 8.78 -2.10 -18.22
CA ALA A 80 7.57 -2.08 -19.04
C ALA A 80 6.45 -2.99 -18.46
N ILE A 81 6.81 -4.21 -18.05
CA ILE A 81 5.86 -5.16 -17.45
C ILE A 81 5.38 -4.66 -16.08
N ALA A 82 6.28 -4.10 -15.27
CA ALA A 82 5.92 -3.47 -14.00
C ALA A 82 4.90 -2.33 -14.20
N ALA A 83 5.03 -1.53 -15.26
CA ALA A 83 4.10 -0.45 -15.57
C ALA A 83 2.70 -1.00 -15.93
N GLU A 84 2.63 -2.09 -16.69
CA GLU A 84 1.36 -2.79 -16.98
C GLU A 84 0.69 -3.30 -15.70
N ILE A 85 1.47 -3.90 -14.78
CA ILE A 85 0.97 -4.40 -13.50
C ILE A 85 0.48 -3.25 -12.61
N PHE A 86 1.20 -2.12 -12.59
CA PHE A 86 0.90 -0.97 -11.75
C PHE A 86 -0.43 -0.29 -12.10
N VAL A 87 -0.86 -0.33 -13.38
CA VAL A 87 -2.15 0.23 -13.81
C VAL A 87 -3.34 -0.52 -13.20
N GLY A 88 -3.15 -1.76 -12.74
CA GLY A 88 -4.25 -2.67 -12.45
C GLY A 88 -4.72 -2.81 -11.00
N ILE A 89 -3.91 -2.58 -9.95
CA ILE A 89 -4.22 -3.20 -8.63
C ILE A 89 -3.82 -2.42 -7.37
N HIS A 90 -4.75 -2.43 -6.39
CA HIS A 90 -4.48 -2.41 -4.95
C HIS A 90 -4.67 -3.83 -4.39
N PRO A 91 -3.71 -4.45 -3.66
CA PRO A 91 -2.60 -3.84 -2.92
C PRO A 91 -1.22 -4.03 -3.58
N PHE A 92 -0.69 -2.95 -4.15
CA PHE A 92 0.61 -2.91 -4.84
C PHE A 92 1.79 -3.43 -4.00
N ALA A 93 1.73 -3.34 -2.67
CA ALA A 93 2.80 -3.80 -1.78
C ALA A 93 2.94 -5.34 -1.77
N LEU A 94 1.82 -6.07 -1.78
CA LEU A 94 1.86 -7.54 -1.84
C LEU A 94 2.33 -8.02 -3.22
N LEU A 95 1.87 -7.35 -4.28
CA LEU A 95 2.34 -7.64 -5.64
C LEU A 95 3.83 -7.35 -5.79
N ALA A 96 4.31 -6.21 -5.31
CA ALA A 96 5.73 -5.88 -5.36
C ALA A 96 6.57 -6.89 -4.58
N ALA A 97 6.12 -7.33 -3.39
CA ALA A 97 6.79 -8.39 -2.63
C ALA A 97 6.81 -9.73 -3.38
N PHE A 98 5.72 -10.07 -4.07
CA PHE A 98 5.64 -11.29 -4.88
C PHE A 98 6.57 -11.23 -6.10
N LEU A 99 6.58 -10.09 -6.81
CA LEU A 99 7.50 -9.84 -7.94
C LEU A 99 8.96 -9.88 -7.51
N ARG A 100 9.27 -9.35 -6.33
CA ARG A 100 10.61 -9.40 -5.75
C ARG A 100 11.05 -10.83 -5.43
N ALA A 101 10.12 -11.70 -5.01
CA ALA A 101 10.44 -13.10 -4.70
C ALA A 101 10.84 -13.90 -5.96
N ASP A 102 10.35 -13.50 -7.14
CA ASP A 102 10.68 -14.13 -8.41
C ASP A 102 10.94 -13.07 -9.49
N MET A 103 12.22 -12.72 -9.66
CA MET A 103 12.72 -11.70 -10.61
C MET A 103 12.94 -12.26 -12.03
N THR A 104 12.23 -13.32 -12.43
CA THR A 104 12.29 -13.85 -13.80
C THR A 104 11.26 -13.21 -14.72
N LEU A 105 11.67 -12.96 -15.97
CA LEU A 105 10.82 -12.32 -16.99
C LEU A 105 9.52 -13.11 -17.26
N CYS A 106 9.60 -14.45 -17.22
CA CYS A 106 8.44 -15.33 -17.45
C CYS A 106 7.40 -15.18 -16.35
N SER A 107 7.81 -15.18 -15.08
CA SER A 107 6.91 -15.03 -13.93
C SER A 107 6.21 -13.66 -13.97
N TRP A 108 6.95 -12.59 -14.29
CA TRP A 108 6.39 -11.24 -14.41
C TRP A 108 5.35 -11.14 -15.54
N ARG A 109 5.64 -11.71 -16.73
CA ARG A 109 4.67 -11.76 -17.84
C ARG A 109 3.42 -12.58 -17.48
N GLN A 110 3.59 -13.68 -16.77
CA GLN A 110 2.47 -14.52 -16.35
C GLN A 110 1.56 -13.78 -15.37
N ILE A 111 2.15 -13.07 -14.41
CA ILE A 111 1.41 -12.21 -13.48
C ILE A 111 0.69 -11.11 -14.25
N ALA A 112 1.37 -10.38 -15.14
CA ALA A 112 0.74 -9.32 -15.95
C ALA A 112 -0.46 -9.82 -16.76
N ARG A 113 -0.37 -11.04 -17.33
CA ARG A 113 -1.49 -11.67 -18.04
C ARG A 113 -2.68 -11.95 -17.12
N VAL A 114 -2.47 -12.60 -15.98
CA VAL A 114 -3.52 -12.92 -15.01
C VAL A 114 -4.21 -11.64 -14.51
N LEU A 115 -3.43 -10.60 -14.22
CA LEU A 115 -3.97 -9.33 -13.74
C LEU A 115 -4.70 -8.56 -14.85
N GLY A 116 -4.21 -8.62 -16.09
CA GLY A 116 -4.87 -8.03 -17.26
C GLY A 116 -6.20 -8.70 -17.59
N GLU A 117 -6.31 -10.01 -17.47
CA GLU A 117 -7.57 -10.76 -17.63
C GLU A 117 -8.58 -10.40 -16.52
N ALA A 118 -8.13 -10.31 -15.27
CA ALA A 118 -8.97 -9.92 -14.14
C ALA A 118 -9.51 -8.48 -14.27
N GLY A 119 -8.71 -7.55 -14.80
CA GLY A 119 -9.15 -6.17 -15.08
C GLY A 119 -10.19 -6.07 -16.19
N ARG A 120 -10.11 -6.93 -17.22
CA ARG A 120 -11.10 -7.00 -18.31
C ARG A 120 -12.45 -7.53 -17.86
N LEU A 121 -12.47 -8.48 -16.91
CA LEU A 121 -13.71 -9.01 -16.36
C LEU A 121 -14.48 -7.97 -15.51
N GLN A 122 -13.77 -7.02 -14.86
CA GLN A 122 -14.41 -5.94 -14.09
C GLN A 122 -14.95 -4.81 -14.98
N LEU A 123 -14.30 -4.50 -16.10
CA LEU A 123 -14.78 -3.49 -17.08
C LEU A 123 -15.90 -4.02 -17.99
N GLY A 124 -15.95 -5.33 -18.23
CA GLY A 124 -17.03 -5.97 -19.01
C GLY A 124 -18.40 -6.00 -18.31
N GLY A 125 -18.44 -5.83 -16.98
CA GLY A 125 -19.69 -5.76 -16.20
C GLY A 125 -20.37 -4.39 -16.20
N ALA A 126 -19.71 -3.34 -16.71
CA ALA A 126 -20.20 -1.96 -16.64
C ALA A 126 -20.83 -1.43 -17.96
N TYR A 127 -20.92 -2.25 -19.00
CA TYR A 127 -21.42 -1.83 -20.33
C TYR A 127 -22.49 -2.78 -20.90
N GLY A 128 -23.47 -3.14 -20.07
CA GLY A 128 -24.63 -3.93 -20.50
C GLY A 128 -25.89 -3.47 -19.79
N GLY A 129 -26.49 -2.36 -20.24
CA GLY A 129 -27.79 -1.95 -19.71
C GLY A 129 -28.14 -0.49 -19.90
N ARG A 130 -28.19 -0.01 -21.15
CA ARG A 130 -29.12 1.03 -21.61
C ARG A 130 -29.22 0.99 -23.13
N GLU A 131 -30.14 0.20 -23.67
CA GLU A 131 -30.86 0.56 -24.90
C GLU A 131 -32.31 0.02 -24.80
N GLN A 132 -33.22 0.99 -24.69
CA GLN A 132 -34.67 1.03 -25.00
C GLN A 132 -35.64 0.09 -24.28
#